data_AF-A0A7R8NHH7-F1
#
_entry.id   AF-A0A7R8NHH7-F1
#
_cell.length_a   1.000
_cell.length_b   1.000
_cell.length_c   1.000
_cell.angle_alpha   90.00
_cell.angle_beta   90.00
_cell.angle_gamma   90.00
#
_symmetry.space_group_name_H-M   'P 1'
#
loop_
_entity.id
_entity.type
_entity.pdbx_description
1 polymer ?
#
loop_
_entity_poly.entity_id
_entity_poly.type
_entity_poly.pdbx_seq_one_letter_code
_entity_poly.pdbx_strand_id
1 'polypeptide(L)'
;MTTIDWDAAAGSFDEEPDHGLLDPAVRDAWAGRLESWLPARRGDVLDLGCGTGSLSLLAAGQGHRVTAVDRSPRMAELARAKLAGTGAEVLVGDAALPPVGERAFDVILARHVVWLLPDPAAALAHWFGLLKPGGRLVLIEGVWGGVGLSAARVTALLAPHTERVHHEDLAGDPRLWGKEVDDERYALVARAEPPHRHTEVVDVHLILRRGPDVLLARRANTGYADGLLHMPSGHAEDGEDVREAMIREAAEETGVVLDPDEVRVALVMQHRGPGGGARMGWFFVAEYDAEHPPHNAEPEKCSELDWFPLDALPDDMVAYCRAGLDGYRAGEHFMIHWHEDGDPIAHRPDGPRRAVALPPAAERTGRVHHIELWVPDLAGAERRWGWLLGRLGHLPYQRWASGRSWRRGESYVVVEQSPDLSADHHDRRRPGLNHLAFHVADRATLDALTAEAPAYGWRLLHPERHPYAGGDGHRAAYLEDEAGYEVELVVTSEPRA
;
A
#
# COMPACT_ATOMS: atom_id res chain seq x y z
N MET A 1 -17.24 -31.81 21.78
CA MET A 1 -17.69 -30.62 22.52
C MET A 1 -18.04 -31.05 23.93
N THR A 2 -17.40 -30.46 24.93
CA THR A 2 -17.81 -30.60 26.33
C THR A 2 -19.21 -30.00 26.47
N THR A 3 -20.23 -30.84 26.64
CA THR A 3 -21.59 -30.39 26.97
C THR A 3 -21.60 -29.99 28.44
N ILE A 4 -21.30 -28.72 28.71
CA ILE A 4 -21.44 -28.11 30.03
C ILE A 4 -22.94 -27.98 30.32
N ASP A 5 -23.38 -28.51 31.46
CA ASP A 5 -24.75 -28.34 31.95
C ASP A 5 -24.86 -27.01 32.69
N TRP A 6 -25.25 -25.97 31.95
CA TRP A 6 -25.42 -24.62 32.49
C TRP A 6 -26.61 -24.49 33.46
N ASP A 7 -27.63 -25.35 33.36
CA ASP A 7 -28.74 -25.35 34.32
C ASP A 7 -28.26 -25.81 35.70
N ALA A 8 -27.42 -26.85 35.74
CA ALA A 8 -26.81 -27.33 36.98
C ALA A 8 -25.82 -26.31 37.60
N ALA A 9 -25.07 -25.58 36.76
CA ALA A 9 -24.08 -24.61 37.21
C ALA A 9 -24.69 -23.28 37.70
N ALA A 10 -25.93 -22.96 37.32
CA ALA A 10 -26.54 -21.66 37.57
C ALA A 10 -26.58 -21.24 39.05
N GLY A 11 -26.72 -22.19 39.97
CA GLY A 11 -26.82 -21.91 41.41
C GLY A 11 -25.55 -21.32 42.04
N SER A 12 -24.37 -21.65 41.49
CA SER A 12 -23.06 -21.17 41.96
C SER A 12 -22.37 -20.26 40.95
N PHE A 13 -22.99 -19.96 39.80
CA PHE A 13 -22.33 -19.25 38.72
C PHE A 13 -21.85 -17.86 39.12
N ASP A 14 -22.62 -17.16 39.96
CA ASP A 14 -22.30 -15.82 40.46
C ASP A 14 -21.24 -15.81 41.58
N GLU A 15 -20.81 -16.98 42.08
CA GLU A 15 -19.75 -17.08 43.10
C GLU A 15 -18.37 -16.78 42.52
N GLU A 16 -18.16 -16.99 41.21
CA GLU A 16 -16.94 -16.54 40.54
C GLU A 16 -16.92 -15.00 40.44
N PRO A 17 -15.82 -14.35 40.85
CA PRO A 17 -15.77 -12.89 41.01
C PRO A 17 -16.16 -12.10 39.76
N ASP A 18 -15.71 -12.54 38.59
CA ASP A 18 -15.95 -11.91 37.30
C ASP A 18 -17.29 -12.30 36.65
N HIS A 19 -17.98 -13.32 37.18
CA HIS A 19 -19.30 -13.72 36.71
C HIS A 19 -20.40 -12.90 37.36
N GLY A 20 -20.50 -12.96 38.70
CA GLY A 20 -21.59 -12.33 39.46
C GLY A 20 -21.42 -10.83 39.70
N LEU A 21 -20.17 -10.32 39.62
CA LEU A 21 -19.82 -8.93 39.90
C LEU A 21 -20.32 -8.45 41.28
N LEU A 22 -20.26 -9.35 42.26
CA LEU A 22 -20.74 -9.11 43.63
C LEU A 22 -19.82 -8.12 44.39
N ASP A 23 -18.52 -8.15 44.12
CA ASP A 23 -17.57 -7.16 44.63
C ASP A 23 -17.77 -5.81 43.92
N PRO A 24 -18.02 -4.70 44.67
CA PRO A 24 -18.17 -3.37 44.09
C PRO A 24 -16.99 -2.91 43.23
N ALA A 25 -15.75 -3.22 43.62
CA ALA A 25 -14.57 -2.79 42.87
C ALA A 25 -14.49 -3.50 41.51
N VAL A 26 -14.82 -4.78 41.47
CA VAL A 26 -14.86 -5.56 40.22
C VAL A 26 -16.00 -5.08 39.34
N ARG A 27 -17.17 -4.81 39.94
CA ARG A 27 -18.32 -4.25 39.23
C ARG A 27 -18.03 -2.89 38.61
N ASP A 28 -17.40 -1.99 39.36
CA ASP A 28 -17.04 -0.64 38.90
C ASP A 28 -16.00 -0.69 37.78
N ALA A 29 -15.03 -1.61 37.87
CA ALA A 29 -14.04 -1.83 36.81
C ALA A 29 -14.73 -2.29 35.50
N TRP A 30 -15.65 -3.25 35.57
CA TRP A 30 -16.43 -3.68 34.41
C TRP A 30 -17.37 -2.59 33.90
N ALA A 31 -17.99 -1.80 34.78
CA ALA A 31 -18.86 -0.71 34.38
C ALA A 31 -18.09 0.35 33.58
N GLY A 32 -16.94 0.80 34.07
CA GLY A 32 -16.11 1.77 33.37
C GLY A 32 -15.55 1.23 32.06
N ARG A 33 -15.25 -0.08 32.00
CA ARG A 33 -14.78 -0.70 30.76
C ARG A 33 -15.88 -0.82 29.72
N LEU A 34 -17.08 -1.23 30.14
CA LEU A 34 -18.25 -1.33 29.28
C LEU A 34 -18.67 0.04 28.72
N GLU A 35 -18.56 1.11 29.51
CA GLU A 35 -18.82 2.49 29.07
C GLU A 35 -17.91 2.89 27.88
N SER A 36 -16.66 2.41 27.84
CA SER A 36 -15.73 2.68 26.74
C SER A 36 -16.09 1.94 25.44
N TRP A 37 -16.74 0.78 25.54
CA TRP A 37 -17.09 -0.05 24.39
C TRP A 37 -18.50 0.25 23.84
N LEU A 38 -19.43 0.62 24.71
CA LEU A 38 -20.80 0.99 24.36
C LEU A 38 -20.89 2.41 23.77
N PRO A 39 -21.96 2.75 23.03
CA PRO A 39 -22.18 4.11 22.55
C PRO A 39 -22.56 5.05 23.70
N ALA A 40 -22.03 6.29 23.69
CA ALA A 40 -22.35 7.30 24.70
C ALA A 40 -23.84 7.72 24.74
N ARG A 41 -24.57 7.49 23.64
CA ARG A 41 -26.03 7.68 23.58
C ARG A 41 -26.73 6.35 23.85
N ARG A 42 -27.91 6.42 24.47
CA ARG A 42 -28.84 5.28 24.61
C ARG A 42 -28.95 4.54 23.26
N GLY A 43 -28.75 3.24 23.31
CA GLY A 43 -28.83 2.32 22.17
C GLY A 43 -29.47 0.99 22.57
N ASP A 44 -29.86 0.21 21.56
CA ASP A 44 -30.40 -1.13 21.72
C ASP A 44 -29.24 -2.14 21.78
N VAL A 45 -29.13 -2.88 22.89
CA VAL A 45 -28.05 -3.84 23.17
C VAL A 45 -28.63 -5.25 23.21
N LEU A 46 -28.06 -6.15 22.42
CA LEU A 46 -28.33 -7.59 22.49
C LEU A 46 -27.18 -8.29 23.22
N ASP A 47 -27.45 -8.83 24.41
CA ASP A 47 -26.48 -9.60 25.20
C ASP A 47 -26.69 -11.10 24.95
N LEU A 48 -25.76 -11.74 24.24
CA LEU A 48 -25.84 -13.13 23.81
C LEU A 48 -25.03 -14.02 24.75
N GLY A 49 -25.67 -15.04 25.31
CA GLY A 49 -25.13 -15.85 26.40
C GLY A 49 -24.99 -15.03 27.69
N CYS A 50 -26.06 -14.33 28.07
CA CYS A 50 -26.03 -13.35 29.15
C CYS A 50 -25.81 -13.96 30.55
N GLY A 51 -25.90 -15.29 30.69
CA GLY A 51 -25.81 -16.00 31.96
C GLY A 51 -26.84 -15.49 32.95
N THR A 52 -26.39 -15.12 34.15
CA THR A 52 -27.24 -14.52 35.20
C THR A 52 -27.48 -13.02 35.01
N GLY A 53 -27.05 -12.42 33.89
CA GLY A 53 -27.38 -11.04 33.50
C GLY A 53 -26.49 -9.95 34.09
N SER A 54 -25.27 -10.26 34.54
CA SER A 54 -24.39 -9.26 35.17
C SER A 54 -23.97 -8.11 34.24
N LEU A 55 -23.54 -8.39 33.00
CA LEU A 55 -23.21 -7.34 32.04
C LEU A 55 -24.45 -6.64 31.48
N SER A 56 -25.53 -7.39 31.26
CA SER A 56 -26.86 -6.84 30.96
C SER A 56 -27.30 -5.78 31.98
N LEU A 57 -27.07 -6.02 33.29
CA LEU A 57 -27.43 -5.08 34.34
C LEU A 57 -26.60 -3.80 34.27
N LEU A 58 -25.30 -3.90 33.99
CA LEU A 58 -24.43 -2.74 33.82
C LEU A 58 -24.83 -1.91 32.59
N ALA A 59 -25.08 -2.57 31.45
CA ALA A 59 -25.53 -1.89 30.23
C ALA A 59 -26.88 -1.19 30.45
N ALA A 60 -27.83 -1.83 31.14
CA ALA A 60 -29.11 -1.21 31.48
C ALA A 60 -28.93 -0.02 32.45
N GLY A 61 -28.02 -0.15 33.43
CA GLY A 61 -27.65 0.92 34.36
C GLY A 61 -27.02 2.14 33.70
N GLN A 62 -26.30 1.94 32.59
CA GLN A 62 -25.77 3.01 31.73
C GLN A 62 -26.84 3.62 30.81
N GLY A 63 -28.08 3.15 30.90
CA GLY A 63 -29.22 3.70 30.19
C GLY A 63 -29.43 3.10 28.80
N HIS A 64 -28.90 1.92 28.49
CA HIS A 64 -29.22 1.19 27.27
C HIS A 64 -30.56 0.44 27.38
N ARG A 65 -31.16 0.07 26.23
CA ARG A 65 -32.26 -0.89 26.20
C ARG A 65 -31.67 -2.26 25.92
N VAL A 66 -31.84 -3.20 26.85
CA VAL A 66 -31.17 -4.50 26.79
C VAL A 66 -32.16 -5.62 26.47
N THR A 67 -31.83 -6.43 25.48
CA THR A 67 -32.41 -7.76 25.26
C THR A 67 -31.32 -8.78 25.58
N ALA A 68 -31.55 -9.61 26.58
CA ALA A 68 -30.60 -10.61 27.06
C ALA A 68 -31.08 -12.01 26.66
N VAL A 69 -30.19 -12.83 26.10
CA VAL A 69 -30.50 -14.18 25.62
C VAL A 69 -29.57 -15.18 26.26
N ASP A 70 -30.13 -16.24 26.85
CA ASP A 70 -29.35 -17.39 27.30
C ASP A 70 -30.07 -18.70 26.95
N ARG A 71 -29.31 -19.76 26.68
CA ARG A 71 -29.88 -21.07 26.33
C ARG A 71 -30.40 -21.81 27.56
N SER A 72 -29.82 -21.55 28.73
CA SER A 72 -30.23 -22.16 30.00
C SER A 72 -31.48 -21.47 30.56
N PRO A 73 -32.61 -22.20 30.71
CA PRO A 73 -33.78 -21.67 31.39
C PRO A 73 -33.48 -21.18 32.81
N ARG A 74 -32.58 -21.86 33.53
CA ARG A 74 -32.22 -21.50 34.90
C ARG A 74 -31.38 -20.22 34.98
N MET A 75 -30.40 -20.05 34.08
CA MET A 75 -29.65 -18.79 33.96
C MET A 75 -30.57 -17.63 33.63
N ALA A 76 -31.47 -17.81 32.65
CA ALA A 76 -32.44 -16.80 32.27
C ALA A 76 -33.42 -16.44 33.42
N GLU A 77 -33.79 -17.39 34.27
CA GLU A 77 -34.58 -17.11 35.48
C GLU A 77 -33.83 -16.19 36.45
N LEU A 78 -32.55 -16.49 36.73
CA LEU A 78 -31.70 -15.65 37.58
C LEU A 78 -31.47 -14.26 36.97
N ALA A 79 -31.25 -14.19 35.65
CA ALA A 79 -31.14 -12.93 34.91
C ALA A 79 -32.41 -12.09 35.02
N ARG A 80 -33.61 -12.70 34.89
CA ARG A 80 -34.88 -11.97 35.10
C ARG A 80 -35.00 -11.39 36.49
N ALA A 81 -34.60 -12.15 37.52
CA ALA A 81 -34.61 -11.67 38.90
C ALA A 81 -33.62 -10.51 39.09
N LYS A 82 -32.40 -10.64 38.56
CA LYS A 82 -31.33 -9.62 38.65
C LYS A 82 -31.67 -8.33 37.89
N LEU A 83 -32.34 -8.45 36.74
CA LEU A 83 -32.72 -7.34 35.86
C LEU A 83 -34.10 -6.74 36.18
N ALA A 84 -34.78 -7.25 37.21
CA ALA A 84 -36.11 -6.76 37.59
C ALA A 84 -36.08 -5.23 37.84
N GLY A 85 -37.01 -4.51 37.21
CA GLY A 85 -37.11 -3.04 37.31
C GLY A 85 -36.21 -2.25 36.36
N THR A 86 -35.31 -2.88 35.61
CA THR A 86 -34.47 -2.20 34.61
C THR A 86 -35.17 -1.96 33.26
N GLY A 87 -36.25 -2.71 32.99
CA GLY A 87 -36.93 -2.73 31.69
C GLY A 87 -36.25 -3.62 30.64
N ALA A 88 -35.21 -4.37 31.00
CA ALA A 88 -34.58 -5.34 30.11
C ALA A 88 -35.50 -6.53 29.80
N GLU A 89 -35.43 -7.02 28.56
CA GLU A 89 -36.11 -8.24 28.11
C GLU A 89 -35.16 -9.44 28.27
N VAL A 90 -35.65 -10.57 28.79
CA VAL A 90 -34.83 -11.80 28.94
C VAL A 90 -35.51 -12.98 28.25
N LEU A 91 -34.83 -13.51 27.23
CA LEU A 91 -35.31 -14.59 26.37
C LEU A 91 -34.50 -15.87 26.60
N VAL A 92 -35.18 -17.01 26.53
CA VAL A 92 -34.51 -18.32 26.47
C VAL A 92 -34.30 -18.68 25.00
N GLY A 93 -33.06 -18.88 24.58
CA GLY A 93 -32.74 -19.15 23.17
C GLY A 93 -31.27 -19.44 22.89
N ASP A 94 -31.00 -19.94 21.69
CA ASP A 94 -29.63 -20.21 21.24
C ASP A 94 -28.93 -18.91 20.83
N ALA A 95 -27.72 -18.65 21.34
CA ALA A 95 -26.94 -17.49 20.95
C ALA A 95 -26.55 -17.50 19.46
N ALA A 96 -26.44 -18.67 18.82
CA ALA A 96 -26.16 -18.76 17.38
C ALA A 96 -27.36 -18.29 16.52
N LEU A 97 -28.58 -18.43 17.03
CA LEU A 97 -29.84 -18.07 16.36
C LEU A 97 -30.82 -17.47 17.38
N PRO A 98 -30.54 -16.25 17.87
CA PRO A 98 -31.30 -15.68 18.98
C PRO A 98 -32.76 -15.40 18.56
N PRO A 99 -33.76 -15.62 19.44
CA PRO A 99 -35.18 -15.48 19.12
C PRO A 99 -35.63 -14.01 19.12
N VAL A 100 -34.93 -13.17 18.36
CA VAL A 100 -35.13 -11.71 18.32
C VAL A 100 -35.88 -11.24 17.08
N GLY A 101 -36.18 -12.14 16.13
CA GLY A 101 -36.89 -11.81 14.89
C GLY A 101 -36.05 -10.91 13.99
N GLU A 102 -36.71 -9.95 13.33
CA GLU A 102 -36.06 -8.98 12.40
C GLU A 102 -35.47 -7.75 13.11
N ARG A 103 -35.32 -7.79 14.45
CA ARG A 103 -34.79 -6.66 15.21
C ARG A 103 -33.31 -6.44 14.89
N ALA A 104 -32.94 -5.17 14.75
CA ALA A 104 -31.55 -4.74 14.60
C ALA A 104 -31.08 -3.96 15.84
N PHE A 105 -29.81 -4.11 16.19
CA PHE A 105 -29.23 -3.61 17.45
C PHE A 105 -28.07 -2.65 17.19
N ASP A 106 -27.90 -1.67 18.09
CA ASP A 106 -26.73 -0.78 18.05
C ASP A 106 -25.47 -1.50 18.56
N VAL A 107 -25.64 -2.43 19.50
CA VAL A 107 -24.57 -3.26 20.03
C VAL A 107 -25.02 -4.71 20.17
N ILE A 108 -24.15 -5.63 19.79
CA ILE A 108 -24.21 -7.02 20.22
C ILE A 108 -23.04 -7.25 21.17
N LEU A 109 -23.33 -7.77 22.36
CA LEU A 109 -22.38 -8.07 23.42
C LEU A 109 -22.37 -9.58 23.65
N ALA A 110 -21.19 -10.17 23.79
CA ALA A 110 -21.05 -11.57 24.20
C ALA A 110 -19.78 -11.73 25.05
N ARG A 111 -19.89 -12.48 26.16
CA ARG A 111 -18.74 -12.81 27.01
C ARG A 111 -18.61 -14.32 27.21
N HIS A 112 -17.47 -14.87 26.80
CA HIS A 112 -17.14 -16.29 26.93
C HIS A 112 -18.15 -17.23 26.24
N VAL A 113 -18.62 -16.84 25.04
CA VAL A 113 -19.68 -17.55 24.30
C VAL A 113 -19.18 -18.14 23.01
N VAL A 114 -18.32 -17.44 22.26
CA VAL A 114 -17.99 -17.78 20.87
C VAL A 114 -17.36 -19.17 20.77
N TRP A 115 -16.55 -19.56 21.75
CA TRP A 115 -15.90 -20.87 21.81
C TRP A 115 -16.87 -22.04 22.11
N LEU A 116 -18.08 -21.76 22.62
CA LEU A 116 -19.13 -22.75 22.86
C LEU A 116 -19.96 -23.04 21.61
N LEU A 117 -19.87 -22.18 20.57
CA LEU A 117 -20.69 -22.28 19.37
C LEU A 117 -20.18 -23.39 18.45
N PRO A 118 -21.06 -24.24 17.89
CA PRO A 118 -20.65 -25.30 16.95
C PRO A 118 -19.99 -24.77 15.68
N ASP A 119 -20.47 -23.62 15.19
CA ASP A 119 -19.91 -22.90 14.04
C ASP A 119 -19.79 -21.40 14.39
N PRO A 120 -18.65 -20.98 14.96
CA PRO A 120 -18.42 -19.59 15.31
C PRO A 120 -18.46 -18.65 14.10
N ALA A 121 -18.05 -19.12 12.91
CA ALA A 121 -18.02 -18.29 11.71
C ALA A 121 -19.45 -17.95 11.25
N ALA A 122 -20.32 -18.97 11.17
CA ALA A 122 -21.71 -18.77 10.80
C ALA A 122 -22.47 -17.91 11.82
N ALA A 123 -22.22 -18.12 13.12
CA ALA A 123 -22.83 -17.32 14.18
C ALA A 123 -22.40 -15.85 14.11
N LEU A 124 -21.10 -15.57 13.96
CA LEU A 124 -20.61 -14.20 13.82
C LEU A 124 -21.21 -13.51 12.59
N ALA A 125 -21.28 -14.20 11.45
CA ALA A 125 -21.93 -13.68 10.25
C ALA A 125 -23.40 -13.32 10.49
N HIS A 126 -24.13 -14.19 11.20
CA HIS A 126 -25.53 -13.92 11.58
C HIS A 126 -25.64 -12.71 12.52
N TRP A 127 -24.76 -12.60 13.53
CA TRP A 127 -24.74 -11.47 14.45
C TRP A 127 -24.47 -10.15 13.74
N PHE A 128 -23.54 -10.12 12.77
CA PHE A 128 -23.35 -8.92 11.94
C PHE A 128 -24.61 -8.52 11.16
N GLY A 129 -25.41 -9.49 10.72
CA GLY A 129 -26.72 -9.22 10.09
C GLY A 129 -27.77 -8.64 11.04
N LEU A 130 -27.59 -8.81 12.35
CA LEU A 130 -28.45 -8.23 13.40
C LEU A 130 -27.98 -6.83 13.85
N LEU A 131 -26.83 -6.34 13.38
CA LEU A 131 -26.36 -5.00 13.70
C LEU A 131 -26.98 -3.95 12.78
N LYS A 132 -27.34 -2.79 13.36
CA LYS A 132 -27.64 -1.58 12.59
C LYS A 132 -26.35 -1.12 11.85
N PRO A 133 -26.46 -0.36 10.74
CA PRO A 133 -25.30 0.29 10.14
C PRO A 133 -24.53 1.13 11.16
N GLY A 134 -23.21 0.93 11.25
CA GLY A 134 -22.35 1.56 12.26
C GLY A 134 -22.46 0.97 13.67
N GLY A 135 -23.21 -0.12 13.84
CA GLY A 135 -23.34 -0.87 15.08
C GLY A 135 -22.02 -1.56 15.49
N ARG A 136 -21.95 -2.00 16.74
CA ARG A 136 -20.73 -2.59 17.31
C ARG A 136 -20.97 -4.02 17.77
N LEU A 137 -20.04 -4.92 17.46
CA LEU A 137 -19.93 -6.23 18.09
C LEU A 137 -18.83 -6.15 19.17
N VAL A 138 -19.18 -6.42 20.41
CA VAL A 138 -18.27 -6.44 21.56
C VAL A 138 -18.15 -7.88 22.04
N LEU A 139 -16.96 -8.46 21.90
CA LEU A 139 -16.66 -9.81 22.34
C LEU A 139 -15.65 -9.75 23.48
N ILE A 140 -15.96 -10.39 24.60
CA ILE A 140 -15.04 -10.57 25.73
C ILE A 140 -14.73 -12.07 25.79
N GLU A 141 -13.51 -12.44 25.47
CA GLU A 141 -13.11 -13.83 25.27
C GLU A 141 -11.72 -14.08 25.89
N GLY A 142 -11.26 -15.32 25.79
CA GLY A 142 -9.98 -15.72 26.35
C GLY A 142 -9.63 -17.17 26.06
N VAL A 143 -8.44 -17.57 26.50
CA VAL A 143 -7.98 -18.95 26.50
C VAL A 143 -7.47 -19.30 27.89
N TRP A 144 -8.22 -20.15 28.59
CA TRP A 144 -7.91 -20.58 29.97
C TRP A 144 -7.94 -22.09 30.06
N GLY A 145 -6.94 -22.70 30.72
CA GLY A 145 -6.88 -24.16 30.89
C GLY A 145 -6.94 -24.99 29.59
N GLY A 146 -6.56 -24.39 28.44
CA GLY A 146 -6.61 -25.02 27.12
C GLY A 146 -7.98 -25.02 26.42
N VAL A 147 -8.98 -24.34 26.98
CA VAL A 147 -10.29 -24.09 26.34
C VAL A 147 -10.43 -22.61 25.96
N GLY A 148 -11.30 -22.31 25.00
CA GLY A 148 -11.51 -20.95 24.50
C GLY A 148 -10.99 -20.75 23.07
N LEU A 149 -10.96 -19.49 22.64
CA LEU A 149 -10.42 -19.06 21.34
C LEU A 149 -9.44 -17.92 21.59
N SER A 150 -8.28 -17.94 20.92
CA SER A 150 -7.31 -16.84 20.99
C SER A 150 -7.85 -15.59 20.28
N ALA A 151 -7.36 -14.41 20.66
CA ALA A 151 -7.69 -13.14 20.01
C ALA A 151 -7.40 -13.17 18.51
N ALA A 152 -6.28 -13.77 18.10
CA ALA A 152 -5.90 -13.91 16.69
C ALA A 152 -6.93 -14.73 15.90
N ARG A 153 -7.42 -15.83 16.47
CA ARG A 153 -8.42 -16.70 15.83
C ARG A 153 -9.77 -15.98 15.68
N VAL A 154 -10.24 -15.29 16.72
CA VAL A 154 -11.51 -14.55 16.63
C VAL A 154 -11.39 -13.36 15.67
N THR A 155 -10.26 -12.64 15.68
CA THR A 155 -9.99 -11.55 14.72
C THR A 155 -10.03 -12.06 13.27
N ALA A 156 -9.45 -13.23 12.99
CA ALA A 156 -9.50 -13.83 11.65
C ALA A 156 -10.93 -14.20 11.22
N LEU A 157 -11.80 -14.61 12.16
CA LEU A 157 -13.21 -14.88 11.88
C LEU A 157 -14.03 -13.60 11.63
N LEU A 158 -13.61 -12.46 12.19
CA LEU A 158 -14.24 -11.16 11.99
C LEU A 158 -13.82 -10.47 10.67
N ALA A 159 -12.67 -10.84 10.11
CA ALA A 159 -12.08 -10.21 8.93
C ALA A 159 -13.02 -10.12 7.69
N PRO A 160 -13.90 -11.11 7.40
CA PRO A 160 -14.86 -10.99 6.29
C PRO A 160 -15.93 -9.91 6.50
N HIS A 161 -16.12 -9.44 7.73
CA HIS A 161 -17.23 -8.58 8.12
C HIS A 161 -16.81 -7.15 8.47
N THR A 162 -15.54 -6.94 8.86
CA THR A 162 -15.02 -5.62 9.23
C THR A 162 -13.51 -5.54 9.14
N GLU A 163 -12.99 -4.37 8.75
CA GLU A 163 -11.55 -4.03 8.86
C GLU A 163 -11.22 -3.28 10.17
N ARG A 164 -12.23 -2.92 10.98
CA ARG A 164 -12.07 -2.14 12.22
C ARG A 164 -12.37 -2.98 13.46
N VAL A 165 -11.36 -3.72 13.92
CA VAL A 165 -11.38 -4.46 15.18
C VAL A 165 -10.42 -3.80 16.15
N HIS A 166 -10.94 -3.25 17.24
CA HIS A 166 -10.12 -2.82 18.37
C HIS A 166 -9.86 -4.01 19.28
N HIS A 167 -8.59 -4.34 19.51
CA HIS A 167 -8.16 -5.39 20.44
C HIS A 167 -7.64 -4.76 21.72
N GLU A 168 -8.15 -5.21 22.85
CA GLU A 168 -7.74 -4.78 24.18
C GLU A 168 -7.36 -6.02 25.00
N ASP A 169 -6.11 -6.06 25.47
CA ASP A 169 -5.65 -7.06 26.43
C ASP A 169 -6.21 -6.71 27.82
N LEU A 170 -6.89 -7.66 28.43
CA LEU A 170 -7.53 -7.52 29.73
C LEU A 170 -6.82 -8.33 30.82
N ALA A 171 -5.87 -9.19 30.49
CA ALA A 171 -5.21 -10.07 31.47
C ALA A 171 -4.41 -9.26 32.51
N GLY A 172 -3.85 -8.12 32.10
CA GLY A 172 -3.07 -7.24 32.97
C GLY A 172 -3.87 -6.40 33.97
N ASP A 173 -5.21 -6.47 33.99
CA ASP A 173 -6.03 -5.71 34.96
C ASP A 173 -6.79 -6.65 35.92
N PRO A 174 -6.19 -7.01 37.08
CA PRO A 174 -6.81 -7.93 38.03
C PRO A 174 -8.12 -7.41 38.63
N ARG A 175 -8.40 -6.11 38.53
CA ARG A 175 -9.67 -5.52 39.00
C ARG A 175 -10.85 -6.00 38.17
N LEU A 176 -10.65 -6.35 36.90
CA LEU A 176 -11.71 -6.94 36.07
C LEU A 176 -12.03 -8.37 36.51
N TRP A 177 -11.05 -9.10 37.04
CA TRP A 177 -11.20 -10.52 37.32
C TRP A 177 -11.41 -10.85 38.80
N GLY A 178 -11.21 -9.86 39.68
CA GLY A 178 -11.21 -10.03 41.14
C GLY A 178 -10.00 -10.84 41.66
N LYS A 179 -9.06 -11.19 40.78
CA LYS A 179 -7.86 -11.97 41.04
C LYS A 179 -6.83 -11.72 39.93
N GLU A 180 -5.58 -12.05 40.20
CA GLU A 180 -4.55 -12.14 39.15
C GLU A 180 -4.91 -13.29 38.19
N VAL A 181 -4.71 -13.06 36.89
CA VAL A 181 -4.89 -14.06 35.83
C VAL A 181 -3.59 -14.17 35.04
N ASP A 182 -3.18 -15.40 34.72
CA ASP A 182 -1.99 -15.70 33.92
C ASP A 182 -2.35 -16.27 32.53
N ASP A 183 -3.65 -16.32 32.24
CA ASP A 183 -4.24 -16.83 31.01
C ASP A 183 -4.70 -15.70 30.06
N GLU A 184 -4.97 -16.01 28.79
CA GLU A 184 -5.31 -15.00 27.79
C GLU A 184 -6.72 -14.46 28.05
N ARG A 185 -6.86 -13.15 28.25
CA ARG A 185 -8.15 -12.46 28.39
C ARG A 185 -8.16 -11.21 27.54
N TYR A 186 -9.17 -11.04 26.71
CA TYR A 186 -9.21 -9.90 25.79
C TYR A 186 -10.63 -9.45 25.49
N ALA A 187 -10.74 -8.21 25.00
CA ALA A 187 -11.91 -7.72 24.31
C ALA A 187 -11.61 -7.42 22.84
N LEU A 188 -12.56 -7.74 21.97
CA LEU A 188 -12.60 -7.29 20.58
C LEU A 188 -13.84 -6.41 20.38
N VAL A 189 -13.63 -5.17 19.97
CA VAL A 189 -14.72 -4.25 19.56
C VAL A 189 -14.65 -4.07 18.06
N ALA A 190 -15.54 -4.76 17.36
CA ALA A 190 -15.69 -4.72 15.91
C ALA A 190 -16.81 -3.76 15.50
N ARG A 191 -16.62 -2.99 14.43
CA ARG A 191 -17.68 -2.10 13.89
C ARG A 191 -18.25 -2.63 12.59
N ALA A 192 -19.57 -2.66 12.49
CA ALA A 192 -20.30 -2.90 11.25
C ALA A 192 -20.31 -1.61 10.38
N GLU A 193 -19.12 -1.16 9.97
CA GLU A 193 -18.91 -0.10 8.99
C GLU A 193 -18.22 -0.70 7.76
N PRO A 194 -18.60 -0.33 6.52
CA PRO A 194 -17.78 -0.65 5.35
C PRO A 194 -16.41 0.05 5.50
N PRO A 195 -15.30 -0.58 5.09
CA PRO A 195 -13.99 0.05 5.18
C PRO A 195 -13.92 1.30 4.31
N HIS A 196 -13.73 2.46 4.92
CA HIS A 196 -13.35 3.67 4.19
C HIS A 196 -11.88 3.55 3.77
N ARG A 197 -11.66 3.02 2.57
CA ARG A 197 -10.39 3.20 1.84
C ARG A 197 -10.40 4.60 1.22
N HIS A 198 -9.24 5.24 1.15
CA HIS A 198 -9.07 6.47 0.38
C HIS A 198 -9.47 6.21 -1.07
N THR A 199 -10.36 7.04 -1.61
CA THR A 199 -10.82 6.98 -3.00
C THR A 199 -10.49 8.29 -3.68
N GLU A 200 -9.86 8.23 -4.84
CA GLU A 200 -9.66 9.39 -5.71
C GLU A 200 -10.59 9.28 -6.90
N VAL A 201 -11.11 10.42 -7.35
CA VAL A 201 -11.85 10.45 -8.62
C VAL A 201 -10.86 10.19 -9.75
N VAL A 202 -11.24 9.30 -10.66
CA VAL A 202 -10.47 9.01 -11.88
C VAL A 202 -11.05 9.87 -13.00
N ASP A 203 -10.22 10.78 -13.54
CA ASP A 203 -10.57 11.57 -14.71
C ASP A 203 -9.79 11.13 -15.95
N VAL A 204 -10.39 11.34 -17.11
CA VAL A 204 -9.86 10.96 -18.42
C VAL A 204 -9.79 12.20 -19.30
N HIS A 205 -8.71 12.34 -20.05
CA HIS A 205 -8.43 13.50 -20.91
C HIS A 205 -7.99 13.05 -22.29
N LEU A 206 -8.59 13.61 -23.33
CA LEU A 206 -8.26 13.30 -24.72
C LEU A 206 -7.32 14.35 -25.32
N ILE A 207 -6.13 13.89 -25.68
CA ILE A 207 -5.19 14.60 -26.56
C ILE A 207 -5.50 14.14 -28.00
N LEU A 208 -6.51 14.75 -28.63
CA LEU A 208 -6.81 14.48 -30.04
C LEU A 208 -5.85 15.25 -30.93
N ARG A 209 -5.08 14.53 -31.76
CA ARG A 209 -3.98 15.08 -32.57
C ARG A 209 -4.40 15.29 -34.02
N ARG A 210 -4.12 16.48 -34.57
CA ARG A 210 -4.21 16.75 -36.02
C ARG A 210 -2.90 17.33 -36.50
N GLY A 211 -1.97 16.46 -36.88
CA GLY A 211 -0.60 16.87 -37.22
C GLY A 211 0.09 17.52 -36.01
N PRO A 212 0.55 18.79 -36.10
CA PRO A 212 1.16 19.47 -34.95
C PRO A 212 0.15 19.97 -33.91
N ASP A 213 -1.14 20.01 -34.24
CA ASP A 213 -2.17 20.64 -33.40
C ASP A 213 -2.82 19.65 -32.43
N VAL A 214 -3.48 20.21 -31.40
CA VAL A 214 -4.33 19.49 -30.44
C VAL A 214 -5.70 20.19 -30.34
N LEU A 215 -6.77 19.40 -30.21
CA LEU A 215 -8.12 19.92 -29.99
C LEU A 215 -8.28 20.39 -28.54
N LEU A 216 -8.76 21.62 -28.34
CA LEU A 216 -9.11 22.15 -27.01
C LEU A 216 -10.53 22.70 -27.01
N ALA A 217 -11.18 22.58 -25.86
CA ALA A 217 -12.50 23.12 -25.57
C ALA A 217 -12.39 24.26 -24.55
N ARG A 218 -13.27 25.27 -24.62
CA ARG A 218 -13.38 26.33 -23.60
C ARG A 218 -14.59 26.07 -22.71
N ARG A 219 -14.34 25.91 -21.41
CA ARG A 219 -15.38 25.64 -20.41
C ARG A 219 -16.31 26.83 -20.25
N ALA A 220 -17.61 26.57 -20.17
CA ALA A 220 -18.62 27.58 -19.89
C ALA A 220 -19.73 26.97 -19.01
N ASN A 221 -20.23 27.72 -18.01
CA ASN A 221 -21.36 27.30 -17.16
C ASN A 221 -21.19 25.96 -16.43
N THR A 222 -19.96 25.53 -16.16
CA THR A 222 -19.67 24.26 -15.48
C THR A 222 -19.48 24.43 -13.97
N GLY A 223 -19.29 25.67 -13.49
CA GLY A 223 -19.05 25.97 -12.07
C GLY A 223 -17.60 25.78 -11.62
N TYR A 224 -16.72 25.26 -12.50
CA TYR A 224 -15.29 25.14 -12.25
C TYR A 224 -14.49 25.49 -13.51
N ALA A 225 -13.49 26.36 -13.37
CA ALA A 225 -12.59 26.76 -14.46
C ALA A 225 -13.28 27.37 -15.70
N ASP A 226 -14.47 27.97 -15.55
CA ASP A 226 -15.20 28.61 -16.65
C ASP A 226 -14.36 29.74 -17.28
N GLY A 227 -14.37 29.79 -18.61
CA GLY A 227 -13.58 30.70 -19.42
C GLY A 227 -12.18 30.19 -19.80
N LEU A 228 -11.72 29.08 -19.21
CA LEU A 228 -10.41 28.48 -19.51
C LEU A 228 -10.50 27.34 -20.52
N LEU A 229 -9.43 27.17 -21.29
CA LEU A 229 -9.25 26.06 -22.22
C LEU A 229 -8.82 24.77 -21.49
N HIS A 230 -9.35 23.64 -21.93
CA HIS A 230 -8.97 22.28 -21.51
C HIS A 230 -9.04 21.30 -22.69
N MET A 231 -8.50 20.10 -22.49
CA MET A 231 -8.76 18.97 -23.39
C MET A 231 -10.17 18.44 -23.14
N PRO A 232 -10.85 17.87 -24.15
CA PRO A 232 -12.06 17.07 -23.91
C PRO A 232 -11.80 16.04 -22.82
N SER A 233 -12.69 15.97 -21.82
CA SER A 233 -12.38 15.27 -20.57
C SER A 233 -13.61 14.99 -19.72
N GLY A 234 -13.61 13.87 -19.00
CA GLY A 234 -14.61 13.63 -17.97
C GLY A 234 -14.12 12.67 -16.90
N HIS A 235 -15.03 11.90 -16.30
CA HIS A 235 -14.70 11.00 -15.20
C HIS A 235 -15.25 9.60 -15.44
N ALA A 236 -14.51 8.60 -14.96
CA ALA A 236 -15.00 7.23 -15.00
C ALA A 236 -16.22 7.07 -14.08
N GLU A 237 -17.22 6.33 -14.56
CA GLU A 237 -18.40 5.94 -13.79
C GLU A 237 -18.24 4.56 -13.12
N ASP A 238 -19.14 4.23 -12.19
CA ASP A 238 -19.10 2.95 -11.49
C ASP A 238 -19.30 1.77 -12.46
N GLY A 239 -18.33 0.87 -12.49
CA GLY A 239 -18.34 -0.32 -13.37
C GLY A 239 -17.71 -0.10 -14.74
N GLU A 240 -17.20 1.10 -15.01
CA GLU A 240 -16.53 1.50 -16.24
C GLU A 240 -14.99 1.44 -16.09
N ASP A 241 -14.27 0.97 -17.11
CA ASP A 241 -12.81 1.12 -17.17
C ASP A 241 -12.38 2.49 -17.75
N VAL A 242 -11.12 2.89 -17.56
CA VAL A 242 -10.63 4.21 -18.01
C VAL A 242 -10.67 4.42 -19.52
N ARG A 243 -10.67 3.34 -20.32
CA ARG A 243 -10.77 3.43 -21.77
C ARG A 243 -12.23 3.58 -22.19
N GLU A 244 -13.14 2.83 -21.58
CA GLU A 244 -14.59 2.98 -21.77
C GLU A 244 -15.03 4.42 -21.44
N ALA A 245 -14.57 4.95 -20.30
CA ALA A 245 -14.78 6.34 -19.91
C ALA A 245 -14.28 7.31 -20.97
N MET A 246 -13.05 7.11 -21.48
CA MET A 246 -12.50 8.02 -22.47
C MET A 246 -13.30 8.00 -23.79
N ILE A 247 -13.74 6.82 -24.23
CA ILE A 247 -14.52 6.68 -25.47
C ILE A 247 -15.89 7.36 -25.31
N ARG A 248 -16.56 7.16 -24.17
CA ARG A 248 -17.85 7.78 -23.87
C ARG A 248 -17.74 9.30 -23.83
N GLU A 249 -16.82 9.82 -23.02
CA GLU A 249 -16.63 11.27 -22.84
C GLU A 249 -16.21 11.96 -24.15
N ALA A 250 -15.37 11.32 -24.97
CA ALA A 250 -15.02 11.84 -26.29
C ALA A 250 -16.25 12.00 -27.21
N ALA A 251 -17.13 11.00 -27.22
CA ALA A 251 -18.37 11.05 -28.00
C ALA A 251 -19.36 12.07 -27.45
N GLU A 252 -19.52 12.16 -26.13
CA GLU A 252 -20.44 13.07 -25.45
C GLU A 252 -20.04 14.55 -25.62
N GLU A 253 -18.77 14.89 -25.46
CA GLU A 253 -18.31 16.29 -25.54
C GLU A 253 -18.02 16.75 -26.98
N THR A 254 -17.50 15.86 -27.83
CA THR A 254 -16.96 16.24 -29.15
C THR A 254 -17.58 15.51 -30.34
N GLY A 255 -18.46 14.54 -30.09
CA GLY A 255 -19.02 13.68 -31.13
C GLY A 255 -18.02 12.73 -31.79
N VAL A 256 -16.78 12.65 -31.30
CA VAL A 256 -15.74 11.78 -31.85
C VAL A 256 -15.97 10.35 -31.39
N VAL A 257 -16.02 9.43 -32.34
CA VAL A 257 -16.07 7.99 -32.08
C VAL A 257 -14.66 7.44 -32.16
N LEU A 258 -14.16 6.92 -31.04
CA LEU A 258 -12.82 6.35 -30.95
C LEU A 258 -12.86 4.83 -31.07
N ASP A 259 -11.95 4.27 -31.88
CA ASP A 259 -11.69 2.83 -31.88
C ASP A 259 -10.92 2.46 -30.59
N PRO A 260 -11.40 1.51 -29.77
CA PRO A 260 -10.72 1.07 -28.55
C PRO A 260 -9.26 0.65 -28.75
N ASP A 261 -8.87 0.19 -29.95
CA ASP A 261 -7.51 -0.26 -30.26
C ASP A 261 -6.57 0.90 -30.67
N GLU A 262 -7.13 2.08 -30.98
CA GLU A 262 -6.36 3.25 -31.41
C GLU A 262 -6.08 4.25 -30.27
N VAL A 263 -6.86 4.16 -29.18
CA VAL A 263 -6.71 5.01 -27.99
C VAL A 263 -5.51 4.54 -27.16
N ARG A 264 -4.48 5.38 -27.08
CA ARG A 264 -3.23 5.06 -26.36
C ARG A 264 -3.05 5.93 -25.14
N VAL A 265 -2.64 5.35 -24.02
CA VAL A 265 -2.26 6.13 -22.83
C VAL A 265 -0.96 6.89 -23.14
N ALA A 266 -0.99 8.22 -22.97
CA ALA A 266 0.18 9.07 -23.04
C ALA A 266 0.89 9.15 -21.68
N LEU A 267 0.13 9.56 -20.66
CA LEU A 267 0.63 9.70 -19.29
C LEU A 267 -0.48 9.55 -18.26
N VAL A 268 -0.06 9.29 -17.02
CA VAL A 268 -0.91 9.30 -15.83
C VAL A 268 -0.41 10.39 -14.89
N MET A 269 -1.32 11.22 -14.39
CA MET A 269 -1.01 12.32 -13.49
C MET A 269 -1.88 12.28 -12.25
N GLN A 270 -1.26 12.21 -11.08
CA GLN A 270 -1.98 12.54 -9.86
C GLN A 270 -2.03 14.07 -9.73
N HIS A 271 -3.22 14.63 -9.65
CA HIS A 271 -3.38 16.08 -9.57
C HIS A 271 -4.34 16.51 -8.46
N ARG A 272 -4.12 17.73 -7.97
CA ARG A 272 -4.98 18.39 -6.98
C ARG A 272 -5.17 19.84 -7.37
N GLY A 273 -6.42 20.24 -7.57
CA GLY A 273 -6.80 21.65 -7.77
C GLY A 273 -6.89 22.43 -6.45
N PRO A 274 -6.98 23.77 -6.50
CA PRO A 274 -7.06 24.62 -5.30
C PRO A 274 -8.30 24.30 -4.46
N GLY A 275 -8.12 23.94 -3.18
CA GLY A 275 -9.21 23.56 -2.28
C GLY A 275 -9.95 22.25 -2.65
N GLY A 276 -9.46 21.51 -3.64
CA GLY A 276 -10.04 20.23 -4.11
C GLY A 276 -9.34 19.00 -3.53
N GLY A 277 -10.00 17.85 -3.62
CA GLY A 277 -9.40 16.54 -3.35
C GLY A 277 -8.41 16.13 -4.45
N ALA A 278 -7.54 15.16 -4.13
CA ALA A 278 -6.66 14.55 -5.12
C ALA A 278 -7.47 13.70 -6.11
N ARG A 279 -7.01 13.69 -7.37
CA ARG A 279 -7.60 12.98 -8.49
C ARG A 279 -6.50 12.26 -9.28
N MET A 280 -6.90 11.19 -9.96
CA MET A 280 -6.03 10.43 -10.85
C MET A 280 -6.43 10.68 -12.30
N GLY A 281 -5.62 11.44 -13.02
CA GLY A 281 -5.86 11.80 -14.41
C GLY A 281 -5.15 10.91 -15.40
N TRP A 282 -5.92 10.28 -16.28
CA TRP A 282 -5.44 9.49 -17.41
C TRP A 282 -5.51 10.33 -18.68
N PHE A 283 -4.39 10.50 -19.36
CA PHE A 283 -4.31 11.25 -20.60
C PHE A 283 -4.14 10.27 -21.74
N PHE A 284 -5.10 10.26 -22.65
CA PHE A 284 -5.11 9.40 -23.82
C PHE A 284 -4.82 10.21 -25.08
N VAL A 285 -4.19 9.58 -26.06
CA VAL A 285 -3.92 10.13 -27.39
C VAL A 285 -4.67 9.33 -28.42
N ALA A 286 -5.32 10.05 -29.34
CA ALA A 286 -5.88 9.53 -30.57
C ALA A 286 -5.53 10.46 -31.73
N GLU A 287 -5.52 9.94 -32.95
CA GLU A 287 -5.31 10.73 -34.16
C GLU A 287 -6.66 11.19 -34.73
N TYR A 288 -6.66 12.37 -35.33
CA TYR A 288 -7.82 12.96 -35.99
C TYR A 288 -8.25 12.14 -37.20
N ASP A 289 -9.52 11.76 -37.23
CA ASP A 289 -10.19 11.20 -38.41
C ASP A 289 -10.88 12.30 -39.22
N ALA A 290 -10.45 12.46 -40.47
CA ALA A 290 -11.02 13.44 -41.39
C ALA A 290 -12.43 13.06 -41.87
N GLU A 291 -12.81 11.78 -41.82
CA GLU A 291 -14.13 11.31 -42.20
C GLU A 291 -15.18 11.66 -41.14
N HIS A 292 -14.77 11.77 -39.87
CA HIS A 292 -15.64 12.03 -38.72
C HIS A 292 -15.09 13.18 -37.85
N PRO A 293 -15.20 14.45 -38.32
CA PRO A 293 -14.63 15.58 -37.61
C PRO A 293 -15.35 15.88 -36.28
N PRO A 294 -14.61 16.36 -35.25
CA PRO A 294 -15.19 16.75 -33.98
C PRO A 294 -16.12 17.96 -34.13
N HIS A 295 -17.14 18.03 -33.30
CA HIS A 295 -18.02 19.19 -33.15
C HIS A 295 -18.40 19.37 -31.68
N ASN A 296 -18.75 20.59 -31.28
CA ASN A 296 -19.21 20.83 -29.91
C ASN A 296 -20.58 20.19 -29.68
N ALA A 297 -20.61 19.07 -28.96
CA ALA A 297 -21.83 18.32 -28.66
C ALA A 297 -22.53 18.77 -27.37
N GLU A 298 -21.86 19.58 -26.53
CA GLU A 298 -22.39 20.16 -25.29
C GLU A 298 -22.31 21.71 -25.30
N PRO A 299 -23.05 22.40 -26.19
CA PRO A 299 -22.95 23.85 -26.36
C PRO A 299 -23.31 24.67 -25.13
N GLU A 300 -24.01 24.09 -24.15
CA GLU A 300 -24.33 24.70 -22.88
C GLU A 300 -23.17 24.69 -21.88
N LYS A 301 -22.23 23.74 -22.04
CA LYS A 301 -21.03 23.57 -21.20
C LYS A 301 -19.73 23.99 -21.87
N CYS A 302 -19.75 24.18 -23.19
CA CYS A 302 -18.57 24.50 -24.00
C CYS A 302 -18.86 25.68 -24.93
N SER A 303 -18.07 26.75 -24.85
CA SER A 303 -18.26 27.96 -25.67
C SER A 303 -17.40 28.01 -26.93
N GLU A 304 -16.35 27.19 -27.01
CA GLU A 304 -15.38 27.17 -28.10
C GLU A 304 -14.77 25.77 -28.19
N LEU A 305 -14.62 25.23 -29.40
CA LEU A 305 -13.92 23.98 -29.67
C LEU A 305 -13.06 24.19 -30.93
N ASP A 306 -11.74 24.21 -30.77
CA ASP A 306 -10.83 24.52 -31.89
C ASP A 306 -9.46 23.83 -31.74
N TRP A 307 -8.66 23.95 -32.79
CA TRP A 307 -7.33 23.35 -32.91
C TRP A 307 -6.23 24.36 -32.58
N PHE A 308 -5.33 23.96 -31.69
CA PHE A 308 -4.24 24.81 -31.21
C PHE A 308 -2.88 24.15 -31.47
N PRO A 309 -1.84 24.89 -31.88
CA PRO A 309 -0.51 24.33 -32.04
C PRO A 309 0.02 23.78 -30.72
N LEU A 310 0.41 22.50 -30.68
CA LEU A 310 0.91 21.89 -29.46
C LEU A 310 2.21 22.54 -28.97
N ASP A 311 3.02 23.09 -29.89
CA ASP A 311 4.27 23.77 -29.57
C ASP A 311 4.07 25.19 -29.02
N ALA A 312 2.90 25.80 -29.24
CA ALA A 312 2.53 27.17 -28.85
C ALA A 312 1.14 27.23 -28.19
N LEU A 313 0.98 26.47 -27.09
CA LEU A 313 -0.27 26.41 -26.34
C LEU A 313 -0.64 27.76 -25.71
N PRO A 314 -1.95 28.12 -25.68
CA PRO A 314 -2.43 29.32 -25.00
C PRO A 314 -2.16 29.30 -23.48
N ASP A 315 -2.09 30.49 -22.88
CA ASP A 315 -1.87 30.64 -21.43
C ASP A 315 -3.18 30.59 -20.61
N ASP A 316 -4.33 30.83 -21.23
CA ASP A 316 -5.66 30.80 -20.63
C ASP A 316 -6.21 29.36 -20.53
N MET A 317 -5.37 28.43 -20.09
CA MET A 317 -5.71 27.03 -19.89
C MET A 317 -5.90 26.69 -18.41
N VAL A 318 -6.60 25.60 -18.12
CA VAL A 318 -6.58 24.98 -16.79
C VAL A 318 -5.18 24.46 -16.49
N ALA A 319 -4.63 24.76 -15.31
CA ALA A 319 -3.21 24.55 -15.00
C ALA A 319 -2.77 23.08 -15.14
N TYR A 320 -3.52 22.12 -14.59
CA TYR A 320 -3.17 20.70 -14.68
C TYR A 320 -3.34 20.16 -16.12
N CYS A 321 -4.30 20.70 -16.90
CA CYS A 321 -4.44 20.34 -18.32
C CYS A 321 -3.23 20.82 -19.12
N ARG A 322 -2.76 22.05 -18.87
CA ARG A 322 -1.53 22.57 -19.46
C ARG A 322 -0.32 21.71 -19.09
N ALA A 323 -0.19 21.36 -17.81
CA ALA A 323 0.87 20.46 -17.35
C ALA A 323 0.84 19.08 -18.04
N GLY A 324 -0.35 18.54 -18.32
CA GLY A 324 -0.51 17.27 -19.03
C GLY A 324 -0.04 17.35 -20.48
N LEU A 325 -0.35 18.42 -21.20
CA LEU A 325 0.14 18.62 -22.57
C LEU A 325 1.66 18.88 -22.61
N ASP A 326 2.19 19.65 -21.66
CA ASP A 326 3.63 19.88 -21.53
C ASP A 326 4.38 18.57 -21.21
N GLY A 327 3.82 17.73 -20.33
CA GLY A 327 4.33 16.40 -20.02
C GLY A 327 4.31 15.45 -21.21
N TYR A 328 3.19 15.43 -21.95
CA TYR A 328 3.07 14.66 -23.19
C TYR A 328 4.13 15.07 -24.23
N ARG A 329 4.35 16.38 -24.43
CA ARG A 329 5.42 16.88 -25.31
C ARG A 329 6.82 16.46 -24.87
N ALA A 330 7.05 16.42 -23.56
CA ALA A 330 8.33 16.03 -22.99
C ALA A 330 8.56 14.50 -23.00
N GLY A 331 7.54 13.70 -23.34
CA GLY A 331 7.60 12.24 -23.30
C GLY A 331 7.53 11.66 -21.89
N GLU A 332 6.95 12.41 -20.95
CA GLU A 332 6.75 11.94 -19.58
C GLU A 332 5.56 10.98 -19.51
N HIS A 333 5.68 9.95 -18.66
CA HIS A 333 4.63 8.93 -18.50
C HIS A 333 3.92 9.01 -17.14
N PHE A 334 4.57 9.54 -16.12
CA PHE A 334 4.02 9.65 -14.77
C PHE A 334 4.32 11.03 -14.21
N MET A 335 3.31 11.71 -13.70
CA MET A 335 3.45 13.08 -13.20
C MET A 335 2.66 13.30 -11.91
N ILE A 336 3.13 14.25 -11.10
CA ILE A 336 2.39 14.85 -9.99
C ILE A 336 2.16 16.31 -10.33
N HIS A 337 0.94 16.80 -10.16
CA HIS A 337 0.63 18.22 -10.26
C HIS A 337 -0.17 18.71 -9.05
N TRP A 338 0.48 19.40 -8.12
CA TRP A 338 -0.12 19.69 -6.81
C TRP A 338 -0.29 21.20 -6.58
N HIS A 339 -1.52 21.70 -6.63
CA HIS A 339 -1.79 23.07 -6.18
C HIS A 339 -1.81 23.16 -4.66
N GLU A 340 -1.32 24.29 -4.16
CA GLU A 340 -1.47 24.75 -2.79
C GLU A 340 -2.73 25.63 -2.63
N ASP A 341 -3.16 25.81 -1.39
CA ASP A 341 -4.28 26.69 -1.07
C ASP A 341 -3.92 28.14 -1.44
N GLY A 342 -4.58 28.67 -2.47
CA GLY A 342 -4.34 30.00 -3.01
C GLY A 342 -3.71 30.03 -4.41
N ASP A 343 -3.27 28.88 -4.95
CA ASP A 343 -2.84 28.81 -6.35
C ASP A 343 -4.03 29.09 -7.30
N PRO A 344 -3.82 29.78 -8.43
CA PRO A 344 -4.87 29.99 -9.41
C PRO A 344 -5.22 28.70 -10.15
N ILE A 345 -6.50 28.51 -10.49
CA ILE A 345 -6.94 27.39 -11.35
C ILE A 345 -6.32 27.50 -12.75
N ALA A 346 -6.18 28.73 -13.25
CA ALA A 346 -5.59 29.03 -14.54
C ALA A 346 -4.07 28.84 -14.53
N HIS A 347 -3.53 28.35 -15.64
CA HIS A 347 -2.10 28.34 -15.89
C HIS A 347 -1.51 29.75 -15.79
N ARG A 348 -0.32 29.84 -15.20
CA ARG A 348 0.48 31.06 -15.07
C ARG A 348 1.91 30.72 -15.49
N PRO A 349 2.39 31.24 -16.63
CA PRO A 349 3.77 30.99 -17.10
C PRO A 349 4.82 31.42 -16.06
N ASP A 350 4.56 32.53 -15.36
CA ASP A 350 5.43 33.10 -14.33
C ASP A 350 5.13 32.54 -12.92
N GLY A 351 4.24 31.57 -12.80
CA GLY A 351 3.82 30.97 -11.52
C GLY A 351 4.80 29.92 -10.99
N PRO A 352 4.60 29.46 -9.74
CA PRO A 352 5.37 28.35 -9.19
C PRO A 352 5.14 27.08 -10.04
N ARG A 353 6.21 26.33 -10.32
CA ARG A 353 6.09 25.03 -11.02
C ARG A 353 5.51 24.00 -10.06
N ARG A 354 4.28 23.57 -10.34
CA ARG A 354 3.57 22.54 -9.55
C ARG A 354 3.63 21.14 -10.16
N ALA A 355 4.06 21.03 -11.42
CA ALA A 355 4.24 19.76 -12.13
C ALA A 355 5.61 19.15 -11.85
N VAL A 356 5.65 17.89 -11.46
CA VAL A 356 6.86 17.09 -11.24
C VAL A 356 6.73 15.76 -11.99
N ALA A 357 7.69 15.46 -12.85
CA ALA A 357 7.78 14.16 -13.52
C ALA A 357 8.32 13.09 -12.57
N LEU A 358 7.77 11.87 -12.68
CA LEU A 358 8.19 10.69 -11.96
C LEU A 358 8.83 9.71 -12.97
N PRO A 359 10.16 9.74 -13.14
CA PRO A 359 10.79 8.94 -14.17
C PRO A 359 10.68 7.43 -13.82
N PRO A 360 10.28 6.56 -14.76
CA PRO A 360 10.17 5.13 -14.53
C PRO A 360 11.53 4.45 -14.28
N ALA A 361 12.63 5.11 -14.68
CA ALA A 361 14.01 4.78 -14.36
C ALA A 361 14.87 6.06 -14.42
N ALA A 362 15.96 6.13 -13.64
CA ALA A 362 16.89 7.27 -13.70
C ALA A 362 17.46 7.44 -15.13
N GLU A 363 17.59 8.70 -15.58
CA GLU A 363 18.08 9.03 -16.93
C GLU A 363 19.38 8.27 -17.32
N ARG A 364 19.42 7.79 -18.57
CA ARG A 364 20.44 6.88 -19.10
C ARG A 364 21.62 7.61 -19.78
N THR A 365 21.46 8.87 -20.14
CA THR A 365 22.50 9.68 -20.83
C THR A 365 23.68 9.96 -19.90
N GLY A 366 24.90 9.75 -20.39
CA GLY A 366 26.15 10.02 -19.64
C GLY A 366 26.70 8.84 -18.82
N ARG A 367 26.03 7.67 -18.82
CA ARG A 367 26.58 6.44 -18.21
C ARG A 367 27.57 5.74 -19.14
N VAL A 368 28.52 5.00 -18.56
CA VAL A 368 29.46 4.17 -19.33
C VAL A 368 28.71 2.97 -19.95
N HIS A 369 28.66 2.91 -21.28
CA HIS A 369 28.05 1.79 -22.00
C HIS A 369 28.95 0.55 -21.99
N HIS A 370 30.25 0.72 -22.30
CA HIS A 370 31.21 -0.38 -22.24
C HIS A 370 32.63 0.14 -22.06
N ILE A 371 33.52 -0.74 -21.62
CA ILE A 371 34.96 -0.51 -21.54
C ILE A 371 35.65 -1.64 -22.27
N GLU A 372 36.60 -1.32 -23.13
CA GLU A 372 37.39 -2.29 -23.88
C GLU A 372 38.86 -2.24 -23.47
N LEU A 373 39.42 -3.40 -23.13
CA LEU A 373 40.79 -3.58 -22.67
C LEU A 373 41.56 -4.39 -23.70
N TRP A 374 42.60 -3.79 -24.29
CA TRP A 374 43.46 -4.46 -25.26
C TRP A 374 44.56 -5.28 -24.60
N VAL A 375 44.44 -6.60 -24.65
CA VAL A 375 45.31 -7.54 -23.93
C VAL A 375 46.29 -8.25 -24.86
N PRO A 376 47.56 -8.45 -24.45
CA PRO A 376 48.57 -9.13 -25.27
C PRO A 376 48.33 -10.64 -25.41
N ASP A 377 47.62 -11.25 -24.45
CA ASP A 377 47.23 -12.66 -24.43
C ASP A 377 45.76 -12.80 -24.01
N LEU A 378 44.89 -13.06 -24.99
CA LEU A 378 43.46 -13.24 -24.76
C LEU A 378 43.19 -14.43 -23.83
N ALA A 379 43.89 -15.55 -23.99
CA ALA A 379 43.60 -16.77 -23.23
C ALA A 379 43.92 -16.59 -21.75
N GLY A 380 45.03 -15.92 -21.44
CA GLY A 380 45.36 -15.51 -20.08
C GLY A 380 44.40 -14.47 -19.53
N ALA A 381 44.01 -13.47 -20.35
CA ALA A 381 43.05 -12.45 -19.93
C ALA A 381 41.67 -13.02 -19.61
N GLU A 382 41.18 -13.99 -20.39
CA GLU A 382 39.92 -14.69 -20.12
C GLU A 382 39.92 -15.39 -18.75
N ARG A 383 41.06 -15.96 -18.32
CA ARG A 383 41.18 -16.58 -16.99
C ARG A 383 41.16 -15.54 -15.89
N ARG A 384 41.98 -14.49 -16.02
CA ARG A 384 42.16 -13.41 -15.05
C ARG A 384 40.89 -12.59 -14.85
N TRP A 385 40.38 -12.00 -15.93
CA TRP A 385 39.21 -11.13 -15.94
C TRP A 385 37.91 -11.93 -15.81
N GLY A 386 37.84 -13.12 -16.40
CA GLY A 386 36.64 -13.96 -16.30
C GLY A 386 36.33 -14.41 -14.88
N TRP A 387 37.36 -14.77 -14.09
CA TRP A 387 37.19 -15.05 -12.66
C TRP A 387 36.70 -13.82 -11.89
N LEU A 388 37.40 -12.69 -12.02
CA LEU A 388 37.08 -11.48 -11.27
C LEU A 388 35.69 -10.96 -11.61
N LEU A 389 35.39 -10.76 -12.89
CA LEU A 389 34.10 -10.25 -13.36
C LEU A 389 32.97 -11.21 -13.01
N GLY A 390 33.20 -12.53 -13.09
CA GLY A 390 32.23 -13.54 -12.67
C GLY A 390 31.92 -13.48 -11.17
N ARG A 391 32.94 -13.29 -10.32
CA ARG A 391 32.76 -13.10 -8.86
C ARG A 391 32.08 -11.79 -8.52
N LEU A 392 32.28 -10.78 -9.34
CA LEU A 392 31.53 -9.53 -9.32
C LEU A 392 30.19 -9.63 -10.05
N GLY A 393 29.66 -10.83 -10.34
CA GLY A 393 28.32 -11.02 -10.89
C GLY A 393 28.10 -10.55 -12.32
N HIS A 394 29.16 -10.27 -13.08
CA HIS A 394 29.04 -10.07 -14.53
C HIS A 394 28.87 -11.42 -15.23
N LEU A 395 27.94 -11.48 -16.18
CA LEU A 395 27.67 -12.68 -16.96
C LEU A 395 28.43 -12.64 -18.29
N PRO A 396 29.03 -13.75 -18.76
CA PRO A 396 29.58 -13.83 -20.11
C PRO A 396 28.54 -13.37 -21.15
N TYR A 397 28.94 -12.49 -22.08
CA TYR A 397 28.02 -11.85 -23.01
C TYR A 397 28.32 -12.19 -24.48
N GLN A 398 29.44 -11.72 -25.03
CA GLN A 398 29.84 -11.99 -26.43
C GLN A 398 31.22 -12.64 -26.48
N ARG A 399 31.49 -13.38 -27.57
CA ARG A 399 32.78 -14.03 -27.85
C ARG A 399 33.03 -14.05 -29.35
N TRP A 400 34.25 -13.69 -29.76
CA TRP A 400 34.76 -13.78 -31.13
C TRP A 400 36.21 -14.27 -31.13
N ALA A 401 36.86 -14.30 -32.29
CA ALA A 401 38.19 -14.87 -32.44
C ALA A 401 39.27 -14.12 -31.62
N SER A 402 39.18 -12.79 -31.55
CA SER A 402 40.13 -11.92 -30.85
C SER A 402 39.63 -11.38 -29.52
N GLY A 403 38.40 -11.68 -29.08
CA GLY A 403 37.88 -11.06 -27.85
C GLY A 403 36.69 -11.72 -27.20
N ARG A 404 36.39 -11.25 -25.99
CA ARG A 404 35.31 -11.73 -25.12
C ARG A 404 34.80 -10.62 -24.22
N SER A 405 33.51 -10.64 -23.87
CA SER A 405 32.89 -9.66 -22.98
C SER A 405 32.06 -10.26 -21.84
N TRP A 406 31.89 -9.48 -20.77
CA TRP A 406 31.02 -9.78 -19.63
C TRP A 406 30.14 -8.57 -19.27
N ARG A 407 28.84 -8.81 -19.13
CA ARG A 407 27.81 -7.78 -18.93
C ARG A 407 27.24 -7.81 -17.51
N ARG A 408 27.03 -6.63 -16.93
CA ARG A 408 26.26 -6.44 -15.69
C ARG A 408 25.33 -5.23 -15.87
N GLY A 409 24.02 -5.48 -15.82
CA GLY A 409 23.03 -4.48 -16.21
C GLY A 409 23.17 -4.08 -17.67
N GLU A 410 23.29 -2.78 -17.94
CA GLU A 410 23.40 -2.23 -19.28
C GLU A 410 24.86 -2.02 -19.74
N SER A 411 25.82 -2.20 -18.83
CA SER A 411 27.24 -2.00 -19.11
C SER A 411 27.98 -3.33 -19.27
N TYR A 412 29.02 -3.36 -20.09
CA TYR A 412 29.89 -4.54 -20.22
C TYR A 412 31.37 -4.20 -20.36
N VAL A 413 32.22 -5.13 -19.92
CA VAL A 413 33.69 -5.06 -20.06
C VAL A 413 34.11 -6.05 -21.14
N VAL A 414 34.96 -5.59 -22.05
CA VAL A 414 35.55 -6.37 -23.15
C VAL A 414 37.04 -6.55 -22.89
N VAL A 415 37.55 -7.76 -23.14
CA VAL A 415 38.99 -8.00 -23.32
C VAL A 415 39.22 -8.45 -24.77
N GLU A 416 40.16 -7.80 -25.45
CA GLU A 416 40.44 -8.05 -26.86
C GLU A 416 41.95 -8.07 -27.13
N GLN A 417 42.43 -9.08 -27.85
CA GLN A 417 43.78 -9.11 -28.40
C GLN A 417 43.78 -8.50 -29.79
N SER A 418 43.92 -7.17 -29.84
CA SER A 418 43.92 -6.39 -31.08
C SER A 418 45.22 -6.57 -31.87
N PRO A 419 45.16 -6.66 -33.22
CA PRO A 419 46.36 -6.63 -34.06
C PRO A 419 47.08 -5.26 -34.03
N ASP A 420 46.42 -4.20 -33.54
CA ASP A 420 46.95 -2.83 -33.46
C ASP A 420 47.68 -2.54 -32.14
N LEU A 421 47.92 -3.57 -31.31
CA LEU A 421 48.72 -3.46 -30.09
C LEU A 421 50.14 -2.99 -30.40
N SER A 422 50.55 -1.89 -29.75
CA SER A 422 51.91 -1.31 -29.88
C SER A 422 52.86 -1.73 -28.76
N ALA A 423 52.36 -2.41 -27.73
CA ALA A 423 53.11 -2.92 -26.60
C ALA A 423 52.54 -4.27 -26.13
N ASP A 424 53.39 -5.09 -25.53
CA ASP A 424 53.07 -6.41 -24.99
C ASP A 424 52.71 -6.39 -23.49
N HIS A 425 52.64 -5.20 -22.88
CA HIS A 425 52.31 -4.99 -21.48
C HIS A 425 51.65 -3.61 -21.26
N HIS A 426 50.63 -3.54 -20.40
CA HIS A 426 49.97 -2.30 -20.02
C HIS A 426 50.77 -1.59 -18.91
N ASP A 427 51.15 -0.33 -19.12
CA ASP A 427 51.82 0.48 -18.10
C ASP A 427 50.83 1.50 -17.52
N ARG A 428 50.20 1.13 -16.40
CA ARG A 428 49.24 1.97 -15.68
C ARG A 428 49.76 3.36 -15.27
N ARG A 429 51.08 3.59 -15.28
CA ARG A 429 51.69 4.87 -14.91
C ARG A 429 51.79 5.85 -16.08
N ARG A 430 51.52 5.41 -17.31
CA ARG A 430 51.47 6.28 -18.49
C ARG A 430 50.11 6.98 -18.61
N PRO A 431 50.03 8.11 -19.34
CA PRO A 431 48.75 8.70 -19.71
C PRO A 431 47.86 7.67 -20.41
N GLY A 432 46.66 7.43 -19.88
CA GLY A 432 45.76 6.38 -20.34
C GLY A 432 44.91 5.82 -19.18
N LEU A 433 44.52 4.55 -19.28
CA LEU A 433 43.80 3.86 -18.20
C LEU A 433 44.76 3.53 -17.04
N ASN A 434 44.55 4.15 -15.88
CA ASN A 434 45.33 3.85 -14.68
C ASN A 434 44.82 2.56 -14.00
N HIS A 435 43.54 2.51 -13.65
CA HIS A 435 42.89 1.33 -13.08
C HIS A 435 41.39 1.31 -13.39
N LEU A 436 40.74 0.17 -13.18
CA LEU A 436 39.29 0.03 -13.23
C LEU A 436 38.74 -0.31 -11.83
N ALA A 437 37.84 0.52 -11.31
CA ALA A 437 37.27 0.34 -9.98
C ALA A 437 35.91 -0.35 -10.01
N PHE A 438 35.68 -1.25 -9.05
CA PHE A 438 34.41 -1.95 -8.84
C PHE A 438 33.97 -1.88 -7.39
N HIS A 439 32.67 -1.74 -7.18
CA HIS A 439 32.08 -1.92 -5.86
C HIS A 439 31.98 -3.40 -5.50
N VAL A 440 32.32 -3.72 -4.25
CA VAL A 440 32.03 -5.00 -3.61
C VAL A 440 31.04 -4.81 -2.48
N ALA A 441 30.17 -5.80 -2.30
CA ALA A 441 29.00 -5.70 -1.43
C ALA A 441 29.38 -5.48 0.04
N ASP A 442 30.41 -6.19 0.51
CA ASP A 442 30.82 -6.18 1.90
C ASP A 442 32.31 -6.51 2.07
N ARG A 443 32.77 -6.39 3.32
CA ARG A 443 34.14 -6.71 3.71
C ARG A 443 34.50 -8.18 3.46
N ALA A 444 33.60 -9.12 3.72
CA ALA A 444 33.88 -10.54 3.57
C ALA A 444 34.18 -10.89 2.10
N THR A 445 33.45 -10.28 1.18
CA THR A 445 33.65 -10.39 -0.27
C THR A 445 35.01 -9.81 -0.68
N LEU A 446 35.39 -8.64 -0.15
CA LEU A 446 36.70 -8.03 -0.42
C LEU A 446 37.85 -8.94 0.03
N ASP A 447 37.76 -9.46 1.26
CA ASP A 447 38.79 -10.30 1.87
C ASP A 447 38.94 -11.62 1.07
N ALA A 448 37.83 -12.23 0.66
CA ALA A 448 37.83 -13.44 -0.18
C ALA A 448 38.44 -13.20 -1.57
N LEU A 449 38.04 -12.12 -2.26
CA LEU A 449 38.59 -11.80 -3.58
C LEU A 449 40.10 -11.52 -3.51
N THR A 450 40.55 -10.81 -2.47
CA THR A 450 41.96 -10.51 -2.26
C THR A 450 42.79 -11.77 -1.99
N ALA A 451 42.26 -12.72 -1.20
CA ALA A 451 42.94 -13.96 -0.88
C ALA A 451 43.06 -14.91 -2.09
N GLU A 452 42.05 -14.95 -2.95
CA GLU A 452 42.01 -15.84 -4.11
C GLU A 452 42.75 -15.28 -5.33
N ALA A 453 42.89 -13.95 -5.44
CA ALA A 453 43.51 -13.24 -6.55
C ALA A 453 44.83 -13.87 -7.08
N PRO A 454 45.80 -14.26 -6.23
CA PRO A 454 47.05 -14.88 -6.70
C PRO A 454 46.85 -16.16 -7.52
N ALA A 455 45.84 -16.97 -7.22
CA ALA A 455 45.55 -18.21 -7.96
C ALA A 455 45.10 -17.94 -9.40
N TYR A 456 44.68 -16.71 -9.69
CA TYR A 456 44.18 -16.29 -10.99
C TYR A 456 45.10 -15.29 -11.70
N GLY A 457 46.34 -15.09 -11.23
CA GLY A 457 47.32 -14.20 -11.87
C GLY A 457 47.18 -12.73 -11.50
N TRP A 458 46.62 -12.44 -10.32
CA TRP A 458 46.52 -11.09 -9.76
C TRP A 458 47.39 -10.95 -8.51
N ARG A 459 48.08 -9.82 -8.37
CA ARG A 459 48.94 -9.50 -7.22
C ARG A 459 48.39 -8.31 -6.45
N LEU A 460 48.31 -8.44 -5.13
CA LEU A 460 47.98 -7.32 -4.24
C LEU A 460 49.07 -6.24 -4.27
N LEU A 461 48.66 -5.00 -4.53
CA LEU A 461 49.48 -3.81 -4.38
C LEU A 461 49.35 -3.23 -2.97
N HIS A 462 50.41 -2.61 -2.49
CA HIS A 462 50.47 -1.95 -1.17
C HIS A 462 50.03 -2.85 0.01
N PRO A 463 50.56 -4.08 0.14
CA PRO A 463 50.13 -5.02 1.19
C PRO A 463 50.28 -4.45 2.60
N GLU A 464 51.25 -3.55 2.82
CA GLU A 464 51.51 -2.89 4.09
C GLU A 464 50.45 -1.84 4.48
N ARG A 465 49.66 -1.37 3.51
CA ARG A 465 48.57 -0.40 3.71
C ARG A 465 47.19 -0.98 3.45
N HIS A 466 47.10 -2.22 2.98
CA HIS A 466 45.82 -2.89 2.75
C HIS A 466 45.07 -3.13 4.07
N PRO A 467 43.73 -2.91 4.14
CA PRO A 467 42.83 -2.50 3.07
C PRO A 467 42.56 -0.99 2.97
N TYR A 468 43.46 -0.14 3.47
CA TYR A 468 43.29 1.32 3.56
C TYR A 468 44.31 2.09 2.72
N ALA A 469 44.78 1.51 1.61
CA ALA A 469 45.79 2.13 0.77
C ALA A 469 45.31 3.43 0.10
N GLY A 470 43.99 3.63 -0.04
CA GLY A 470 43.36 4.86 -0.54
C GLY A 470 43.07 5.94 0.51
N GLY A 471 43.36 5.68 1.80
CA GLY A 471 43.16 6.64 2.89
C GLY A 471 42.20 6.18 3.98
N ASP A 472 42.13 6.97 5.07
CA ASP A 472 41.26 6.68 6.21
C ASP A 472 39.78 6.72 5.78
N GLY A 473 39.04 5.66 6.07
CA GLY A 473 37.64 5.50 5.66
C GLY A 473 37.42 4.91 4.27
N HIS A 474 38.48 4.67 3.49
CA HIS A 474 38.40 4.04 2.17
C HIS A 474 38.92 2.60 2.23
N ARG A 475 38.00 1.64 2.40
CA ARG A 475 38.35 0.21 2.43
C ARG A 475 38.36 -0.36 1.02
N ALA A 476 39.55 -0.62 0.49
CA ALA A 476 39.73 -1.18 -0.84
C ALA A 476 40.93 -2.15 -0.98
N ALA A 477 40.87 -3.00 -2.00
CA ALA A 477 42.00 -3.79 -2.47
C ALA A 477 42.42 -3.29 -3.86
N TYR A 478 43.72 -3.07 -4.05
CA TYR A 478 44.31 -2.71 -5.34
C TYR A 478 45.06 -3.93 -5.85
N LEU A 479 44.63 -4.50 -6.97
CA LEU A 479 45.20 -5.71 -7.54
C LEU A 479 45.76 -5.41 -8.94
N GLU A 480 46.94 -5.92 -9.25
CA GLU A 480 47.58 -5.79 -10.57
C GLU A 480 47.74 -7.17 -11.20
N ASP A 481 47.32 -7.33 -12.45
CA ASP A 481 47.46 -8.58 -13.18
C ASP A 481 48.82 -8.72 -13.89
N GLU A 482 49.11 -9.91 -14.42
CA GLU A 482 50.36 -10.19 -15.14
C GLU A 482 50.55 -9.38 -16.44
N ALA A 483 49.51 -8.74 -16.97
CA ALA A 483 49.60 -7.84 -18.12
C ALA A 483 49.70 -6.36 -17.71
N GLY A 484 49.74 -6.06 -16.40
CA GLY A 484 49.92 -4.72 -15.86
C GLY A 484 48.63 -3.92 -15.65
N TYR A 485 47.45 -4.55 -15.79
CA TYR A 485 46.18 -3.91 -15.49
C TYR A 485 45.93 -3.87 -13.99
N GLU A 486 45.55 -2.70 -13.50
CA GLU A 486 45.14 -2.52 -12.10
C GLU A 486 43.62 -2.48 -11.97
N VAL A 487 43.10 -3.16 -10.95
CA VAL A 487 41.72 -3.03 -10.49
C VAL A 487 41.67 -2.56 -9.04
N GLU A 488 40.67 -1.76 -8.74
CA GLU A 488 40.35 -1.33 -7.38
C GLU A 488 39.02 -1.97 -6.97
N LEU A 489 39.00 -2.67 -5.85
CA LEU A 489 37.78 -3.26 -5.27
C LEU A 489 37.39 -2.49 -4.02
N VAL A 490 36.30 -1.74 -4.07
CA VAL A 490 35.90 -0.80 -3.00
C VAL A 490 34.64 -1.29 -2.29
N VAL A 491 34.69 -1.40 -0.97
CA VAL A 491 33.51 -1.73 -0.16
C VAL A 491 32.58 -0.52 -0.12
N THR A 492 31.31 -0.70 -0.54
CA THR A 492 30.27 0.32 -0.34
C THR A 492 30.07 0.54 1.16
N SER A 493 30.07 1.80 1.62
CA SER A 493 29.88 2.18 3.02
C SER A 493 28.70 1.40 3.64
N GLU A 494 28.94 0.73 4.76
CA GLU A 494 27.92 -0.05 5.47
C GLU A 494 26.67 0.81 5.70
N PRO A 495 25.45 0.27 5.54
CA PRO A 495 24.26 0.97 6.00
C PRO A 495 24.48 1.30 7.48
N ARG A 496 24.38 2.59 7.83
CA ARG A 496 24.35 3.00 9.23
C ARG A 496 23.22 2.21 9.90
N ALA A 497 23.59 1.35 10.85
CA ALA A 497 22.66 0.61 11.69
C ALA A 497 21.77 1.56 12.50
#